data_AF-A0A931UCA0-F1
#
_entry.id   AF-A0A931UCA0-F1
#
_cell.length_a   1.000
_cell.length_b   1.000
_cell.length_c   1.000
_cell.angle_alpha   90.00
_cell.angle_beta   90.00
_cell.angle_gamma   90.00
#
_symmetry.space_group_name_H-M   'P 1'
#
loop_
_entity.id
_entity.type
_entity.pdbx_description
1 polymer ?
#
loop_
_entity_poly.entity_id
_entity_poly.type
_entity_poly.pdbx_seq_one_letter_code
_entity_poly.pdbx_strand_id
1 'polypeptide(L)'
;MIDLTQAGIPWLQEVIIANNSMLRKRQDVVRNFMKGFIDGLKLWHTNKDKTTELLARFMRIDIKANRETIDEAYEYMKTATEKKPYPSFDAIRLKLEMIAETDPKAKGVRPEQVVDLKLLQEIDNSGFIDALYK
;
A
#
# COMPACT_ATOMS: atom_id res chain seq x y z
N MET A 1 23.29 -5.72 0.52
CA MET A 1 22.11 -5.09 1.13
C MET A 1 21.19 -6.22 1.57
N ILE A 2 20.72 -6.24 2.83
CA ILE A 2 19.83 -7.31 3.30
C ILE A 2 18.44 -7.03 2.74
N ASP A 3 17.85 -7.99 2.03
CA ASP A 3 16.46 -7.93 1.62
C ASP A 3 15.57 -8.28 2.82
N LEU A 4 15.03 -7.26 3.47
CA LEU A 4 14.20 -7.42 4.67
C LEU A 4 12.91 -8.18 4.38
N THR A 5 12.46 -8.23 3.12
CA THR A 5 11.28 -9.03 2.71
C THR A 5 11.56 -10.54 2.79
N GLN A 6 12.82 -10.95 2.61
CA GLN A 6 13.25 -12.34 2.70
C GLN A 6 13.68 -12.75 4.12
N ALA A 7 13.94 -11.77 5.00
CA ALA A 7 14.35 -12.00 6.38
C ALA A 7 13.19 -12.43 7.30
N GLY A 8 11.95 -12.48 6.79
CA GLY A 8 10.76 -12.79 7.58
C GLY A 8 10.37 -11.69 8.57
N ILE A 9 10.96 -10.50 8.45
CA ILE A 9 10.63 -9.35 9.28
C ILE A 9 9.40 -8.68 8.65
N PRO A 10 8.28 -8.55 9.39
CA PRO A 10 7.10 -7.85 8.88
C PRO A 10 7.46 -6.37 8.70
N TRP A 11 7.76 -5.97 7.46
CA TRP A 11 8.20 -4.62 7.13
C TRP A 11 7.10 -3.85 6.43
N LEU A 12 6.74 -2.70 7.01
CA LEU A 12 5.76 -1.80 6.44
C LEU A 12 6.45 -0.92 5.37
N GLN A 13 6.33 -1.30 4.10
CA GLN A 13 6.91 -0.57 2.96
C GLN A 13 6.13 0.74 2.72
N GLU A 14 4.84 0.62 2.48
CA GLU A 14 3.97 1.72 2.08
C GLU A 14 2.69 1.73 2.92
N VAL A 15 2.24 2.94 3.27
CA VAL A 15 0.94 3.13 3.93
C VAL A 15 0.21 4.32 3.35
N ILE A 16 -1.10 4.18 3.26
CA ILE A 16 -2.00 5.30 3.03
C ILE A 16 -2.47 5.80 4.39
N ILE A 17 -2.19 7.07 4.67
CA ILE A 17 -2.62 7.75 5.89
C ILE A 17 -3.63 8.83 5.56
N ALA A 18 -4.63 9.00 6.43
CA ALA A 18 -5.67 9.99 6.26
C ALA A 18 -5.98 10.69 7.59
N ASN A 19 -6.38 11.96 7.51
CA ASN A 19 -6.81 12.69 8.68
C ASN A 19 -8.17 12.18 9.20
N ASN A 20 -8.29 11.98 10.51
CA ASN A 20 -9.54 11.57 11.16
C ASN A 20 -10.75 12.46 10.82
N SER A 21 -10.52 13.77 10.60
CA SER A 21 -11.58 14.69 10.20
C SER A 21 -12.09 14.42 8.78
N MET A 22 -11.21 14.00 7.85
CA MET A 22 -11.59 13.58 6.50
C MET A 22 -12.37 12.28 6.52
N LEU A 23 -11.89 11.28 7.29
CA LEU A 23 -12.59 10.00 7.46
C LEU A 23 -14.03 10.18 7.96
N ARG A 24 -14.27 11.15 8.85
CA ARG A 24 -15.62 11.41 9.39
C ARG A 24 -16.48 12.32 8.51
N LYS A 25 -15.93 13.41 7.99
CA LYS A 25 -16.72 14.46 7.32
C LYS A 25 -16.89 14.23 5.81
N ARG A 26 -16.04 13.41 5.20
CA ARG A 26 -16.02 13.19 3.74
C ARG A 26 -15.95 11.70 3.41
N GLN A 27 -16.80 10.91 4.05
CA GLN A 27 -16.84 9.46 3.89
C GLN A 27 -16.92 9.02 2.43
N ASP A 28 -17.75 9.67 1.61
CA ASP A 28 -17.89 9.34 0.19
C ASP A 28 -16.59 9.59 -0.59
N VAL A 29 -15.89 10.68 -0.30
CA VAL A 29 -14.60 10.99 -0.96
C VAL A 29 -13.56 9.94 -0.60
N VAL A 30 -13.44 9.60 0.69
CA VAL A 30 -12.49 8.60 1.16
C VAL A 30 -12.84 7.22 0.59
N ARG A 31 -14.12 6.86 0.54
CA ARG A 31 -14.60 5.61 -0.05
C ARG A 31 -14.28 5.52 -1.54
N ASN A 32 -14.55 6.57 -2.30
CA ASN A 32 -14.26 6.60 -3.74
C ASN A 32 -12.75 6.59 -4.01
N PHE A 33 -11.97 7.28 -3.18
CA PHE A 33 -10.52 7.20 -3.23
C PHE A 33 -10.02 5.77 -2.98
N MET A 34 -10.48 5.11 -1.92
CA MET A 34 -10.07 3.74 -1.59
C MET A 34 -10.43 2.77 -2.73
N LYS A 35 -11.63 2.87 -3.29
CA LYS A 35 -12.03 2.06 -4.45
C LYS A 35 -11.16 2.32 -5.68
N GLY A 36 -10.87 3.59 -5.98
CA GLY A 36 -9.99 3.96 -7.09
C GLY A 36 -8.55 3.47 -6.90
N PHE A 37 -8.03 3.52 -5.66
CA PHE A 37 -6.74 2.96 -5.32
C PHE A 37 -6.70 1.44 -5.53
N ILE A 38 -7.72 0.72 -5.07
CA ILE A 38 -7.85 -0.74 -5.28
C ILE A 38 -7.95 -1.10 -6.77
N ASP A 39 -8.68 -0.31 -7.57
CA ASP A 39 -8.72 -0.50 -9.03
C ASP A 39 -7.35 -0.26 -9.67
N GLY A 40 -6.61 0.74 -9.18
CA GLY A 40 -5.20 0.96 -9.51
C GLY A 40 -4.30 -0.24 -9.17
N LEU A 41 -4.50 -0.87 -8.00
CA LEU A 41 -3.79 -2.10 -7.61
C LEU A 41 -4.12 -3.26 -8.54
N LYS A 42 -5.36 -3.36 -9.04
CA LYS A 42 -5.69 -4.33 -10.07
C LYS A 42 -4.87 -4.09 -11.33
N LEU A 43 -4.77 -2.85 -11.82
CA LEU A 43 -3.92 -2.53 -12.97
C LEU A 43 -2.45 -2.89 -12.70
N TRP A 44 -1.93 -2.49 -11.53
CA TRP A 44 -0.59 -2.81 -11.05
C TRP A 44 -0.29 -4.31 -11.16
N HIS A 45 -1.19 -5.18 -10.70
CA HIS A 45 -0.97 -6.62 -10.71
C HIS A 45 -1.23 -7.30 -12.06
N THR A 46 -2.09 -6.74 -12.90
CA THR A 46 -2.61 -7.44 -14.09
C THR A 46 -2.07 -6.93 -15.42
N ASN A 47 -1.45 -5.75 -15.46
CA ASN A 47 -0.93 -5.17 -16.70
C ASN A 47 0.44 -4.52 -16.49
N LYS A 48 1.50 -5.31 -16.72
CA LYS A 48 2.90 -4.86 -16.60
C LYS A 48 3.19 -3.69 -17.53
N ASP A 49 2.98 -3.86 -18.83
CA ASP A 49 3.34 -2.85 -19.83
C ASP A 49 2.67 -1.51 -19.56
N LYS A 50 1.37 -1.53 -19.22
CA LYS A 50 0.68 -0.28 -18.91
C LYS A 50 1.20 0.36 -17.63
N THR A 51 1.46 -0.45 -16.62
CA THR A 51 2.03 0.02 -15.34
C THR A 51 3.40 0.65 -15.55
N THR A 52 4.33 -0.03 -16.22
CA THR A 52 5.69 0.47 -16.43
C THR A 52 5.71 1.70 -17.35
N GLU A 53 4.83 1.78 -18.35
CA GLU A 53 4.62 2.99 -19.16
C GLU A 53 4.20 4.18 -18.28
N LEU A 54 3.22 3.98 -17.38
CA LEU A 54 2.73 5.04 -16.48
C LEU A 54 3.82 5.45 -15.47
N LEU A 55 4.53 4.50 -14.87
CA LEU A 55 5.63 4.76 -13.96
C LEU A 55 6.72 5.59 -14.66
N ALA A 56 7.15 5.18 -15.85
CA ALA A 56 8.17 5.91 -16.60
C ALA A 56 7.73 7.34 -16.88
N ARG A 57 6.47 7.54 -17.28
CA ARG A 57 5.90 8.87 -17.53
C ARG A 57 5.88 9.74 -16.27
N PHE A 58 5.36 9.23 -15.16
CA PHE A 58 5.22 10.00 -13.92
C PHE A 58 6.57 10.28 -13.25
N MET A 59 7.52 9.35 -13.35
CA MET A 59 8.88 9.48 -12.80
C MET A 59 9.86 10.14 -13.77
N ARG A 60 9.43 10.51 -14.99
CA ARG A 60 10.25 11.11 -16.05
C ARG A 60 11.47 10.24 -16.43
N ILE A 61 11.28 8.93 -16.47
CA ILE A 61 12.28 7.95 -16.91
C ILE A 61 12.15 7.76 -18.42
N ASP A 62 13.28 7.77 -19.13
CA ASP A 62 13.30 7.31 -20.53
C ASP A 62 13.11 5.79 -20.55
N ILE A 63 11.91 5.35 -20.92
CA ILE A 63 11.54 3.94 -20.94
C ILE A 63 12.34 3.13 -21.97
N LYS A 64 12.83 3.75 -23.06
CA LYS A 64 13.61 3.02 -24.07
C LYS A 64 15.01 2.74 -23.55
N ALA A 65 15.62 3.72 -22.89
CA ALA A 65 16.95 3.57 -22.32
C ALA A 65 16.98 2.72 -21.04
N ASN A 66 15.85 2.63 -20.30
CA ASN A 66 15.80 2.00 -18.97
C ASN A 66 14.75 0.88 -18.87
N ARG A 67 14.43 0.22 -20.00
CA ARG A 67 13.35 -0.78 -20.06
C ARG A 67 13.56 -1.95 -19.09
N GLU A 68 14.78 -2.47 -19.04
CA GLU A 68 15.12 -3.60 -18.17
C GLU A 68 15.00 -3.21 -16.70
N THR A 69 15.61 -2.08 -16.31
CA THR A 69 15.58 -1.58 -14.92
C THR A 69 14.17 -1.33 -14.41
N ILE A 70 13.28 -0.72 -15.21
CA ILE A 70 11.91 -0.48 -14.77
C ILE A 70 11.08 -1.76 -14.68
N ASP A 71 11.33 -2.71 -15.59
CA ASP A 71 10.65 -4.00 -15.58
C ASP A 71 11.08 -4.85 -14.38
N GLU A 72 12.37 -4.84 -14.02
CA GLU A 72 12.89 -5.51 -12.82
C GLU A 72 12.33 -4.89 -11.53
N ALA A 73 12.38 -3.56 -11.41
CA ALA A 73 11.83 -2.86 -10.26
C ALA A 73 10.32 -3.13 -10.11
N TYR A 74 9.59 -3.17 -11.21
CA TYR A 74 8.17 -3.53 -11.22
C TYR A 74 7.95 -4.97 -10.71
N GLU A 75 8.68 -5.98 -11.19
CA GLU A 75 8.46 -7.37 -10.73
C GLU A 75 8.77 -7.53 -9.24
N TYR A 76 9.84 -6.89 -8.77
CA TYR A 76 10.20 -6.88 -7.35
C TYR A 76 9.06 -6.27 -6.51
N MET A 77 8.61 -5.07 -6.88
CA MET A 77 7.57 -4.36 -6.11
C MET A 77 6.20 -5.04 -6.23
N LYS A 78 5.86 -5.58 -7.39
CA LYS A 78 4.62 -6.33 -7.61
C LYS A 78 4.51 -7.54 -6.68
N THR A 79 5.63 -8.22 -6.45
CA THR A 79 5.67 -9.39 -5.54
C THR A 79 5.47 -8.98 -4.09
N ALA A 80 5.95 -7.80 -3.71
CA ALA A 80 5.81 -7.26 -2.36
C ALA A 80 4.46 -6.55 -2.10
N THR A 81 3.69 -6.23 -3.14
CA THR A 81 2.41 -5.51 -3.01
C THR A 81 1.25 -6.49 -2.86
N GLU A 82 0.38 -6.30 -1.87
CA GLU A 82 -0.82 -7.12 -1.72
C GLU A 82 -1.96 -6.68 -2.65
N LYS A 83 -2.69 -7.65 -3.22
CA LYS A 83 -3.91 -7.38 -4.01
C LYS A 83 -5.02 -6.75 -3.16
N LYS A 84 -5.13 -7.16 -1.89
CA LYS A 84 -6.02 -6.56 -0.90
C LYS A 84 -5.13 -5.76 0.06
N PRO A 85 -5.25 -4.43 0.13
CA PRO A 85 -4.30 -3.58 0.86
C PRO A 85 -4.55 -3.58 2.37
N TYR A 86 -4.58 -4.76 2.99
CA TYR A 86 -4.66 -4.91 4.44
C TYR A 86 -3.28 -4.75 5.05
N PRO A 87 -3.11 -3.82 6.02
CA PRO A 87 -1.83 -3.65 6.67
C PRO A 87 -1.52 -4.80 7.63
N SER A 88 -0.24 -5.10 7.79
CA SER A 88 0.24 -6.00 8.85
C SER A 88 0.30 -5.27 10.19
N PHE A 89 -0.48 -5.75 11.17
CA PHE A 89 -0.46 -5.22 12.54
C PHE A 89 0.89 -5.42 13.23
N ASP A 90 1.57 -6.53 12.95
CA ASP A 90 2.92 -6.78 13.46
C ASP A 90 3.94 -5.80 12.87
N ALA A 91 3.83 -5.51 11.56
CA ALA A 91 4.70 -4.52 10.93
C ALA A 91 4.50 -3.12 11.52
N ILE A 92 3.23 -2.75 11.78
CA ILE A 92 2.89 -1.48 12.43
C ILE A 92 3.42 -1.43 13.86
N ARG A 93 3.26 -2.51 14.63
CA ARG A 93 3.80 -2.60 15.99
C ARG A 93 5.31 -2.42 16.00
N LEU A 94 6.04 -3.14 15.15
CA LEU A 94 7.49 -3.00 15.00
C LEU A 94 7.86 -1.55 14.64
N LYS A 95 7.12 -0.91 13.72
CA LYS A 95 7.37 0.49 13.34
C LYS A 95 7.14 1.45 14.50
N LEU A 96 6.10 1.25 15.30
CA LEU A 96 5.83 2.04 16.51
C LEU A 96 6.93 1.87 17.56
N GLU A 97 7.43 0.65 17.75
CA GLU A 97 8.57 0.35 18.64
C GLU A 97 9.83 1.10 18.16
N MET A 98 10.15 1.08 16.87
CA MET A 98 11.26 1.84 16.29
C MET A 98 11.09 3.35 16.46
N ILE A 99 9.88 3.88 16.24
CA ILE A 99 9.60 5.32 16.46
C ILE A 99 9.82 5.66 17.94
N ALA A 100 9.42 4.77 18.86
CA ALA A 100 9.55 4.97 20.30
C ALA A 100 11.01 5.07 20.80
N GLU A 101 11.99 4.63 20.00
CA GLU A 101 13.41 4.84 20.28
C GLU A 101 13.82 6.32 20.17
N THR A 102 13.12 7.11 19.35
CA THR A 102 13.43 8.52 19.07
C THR A 102 12.35 9.49 19.52
N ASP A 103 11.08 9.08 19.51
CA ASP A 103 9.93 9.82 20.05
C ASP A 103 9.22 9.00 21.14
N PRO A 104 9.47 9.28 22.43
CA PRO A 104 8.82 8.58 23.53
C PRO A 104 7.29 8.61 23.51
N LYS A 105 6.65 9.52 22.76
CA LYS A 105 5.18 9.56 22.64
C LYS A 105 4.61 8.34 21.92
N ALA A 106 5.42 7.64 21.12
CA ALA A 106 5.00 6.40 20.49
C ALA A 106 4.98 5.21 21.46
N LYS A 107 5.59 5.33 22.66
CA LYS A 107 5.55 4.27 23.67
C LYS A 107 4.12 3.98 24.11
N GLY A 108 3.71 2.72 24.00
CA GLY A 108 2.39 2.27 24.41
C GLY A 108 1.27 2.60 23.43
N VAL A 109 1.55 3.26 22.30
CA VAL A 109 0.60 3.35 21.19
C VAL A 109 0.41 1.95 20.63
N ARG A 110 -0.85 1.50 20.55
CA ARG A 110 -1.18 0.20 19.97
C ARG A 110 -1.60 0.34 18.51
N PRO A 111 -1.33 -0.64 17.64
CA PRO A 111 -1.76 -0.60 16.24
C PRO A 111 -3.25 -0.30 16.04
N GLU A 112 -4.14 -0.84 16.90
CA GLU A 112 -5.59 -0.64 16.80
C GLU A 112 -6.01 0.84 17.01
N GLN A 113 -5.14 1.65 17.61
CA GLN A 113 -5.42 3.07 17.83
C GLN A 113 -5.12 3.92 16.59
N VAL A 114 -4.32 3.40 15.66
CA VAL A 114 -3.83 4.12 14.48
C VAL A 114 -4.28 3.49 13.16
N VAL A 115 -4.93 2.32 13.21
CA VAL A 115 -5.48 1.62 12.05
C VAL A 115 -7.01 1.58 12.14
N ASP A 116 -7.68 2.13 11.12
CA ASP A 116 -9.11 1.96 10.89
C ASP A 116 -9.33 1.14 9.62
N LEU A 117 -9.77 -0.12 9.79
CA LEU A 117 -10.04 -1.04 8.67
C LEU A 117 -11.49 -1.02 8.19
N LYS A 118 -12.39 -0.29 8.86
CA LYS A 118 -13.83 -0.45 8.65
C LYS A 118 -14.22 -0.24 7.19
N LEU A 119 -13.71 0.82 6.58
CA LEU A 119 -13.98 1.13 5.18
C LEU A 119 -13.45 0.07 4.21
N LEU A 120 -12.23 -0.43 4.44
CA LEU A 120 -11.63 -1.45 3.59
C LEU A 120 -12.41 -2.77 3.69
N GLN A 121 -12.77 -3.17 4.91
CA GLN A 121 -13.59 -4.36 5.16
C GLN A 121 -14.97 -4.25 4.51
N GLU A 122 -15.64 -3.08 4.59
CA GLU A 122 -16.91 -2.87 3.90
C GLU A 122 -16.79 -3.03 2.38
N ILE A 123 -15.71 -2.51 1.78
CA ILE A 123 -15.45 -2.63 0.34
C ILE A 123 -15.16 -4.09 -0.02
N ASP A 124 -14.31 -4.78 0.73
CA ASP A 124 -13.94 -6.17 0.50
C ASP A 124 -15.16 -7.11 0.65
N ASN A 125 -15.90 -6.99 1.75
CA ASN A 125 -17.09 -7.79 2.02
C ASN A 125 -18.22 -7.57 1.00
N SER A 126 -18.24 -6.42 0.31
CA SER A 126 -19.18 -6.20 -0.81
C SER A 126 -18.87 -7.02 -2.06
N GLY A 127 -17.72 -7.73 -2.09
CA GLY A 127 -17.22 -8.47 -3.25
C GLY A 127 -16.57 -7.58 -4.30
N PHE A 128 -16.42 -6.28 -4.05
CA PHE A 128 -15.86 -5.32 -5.00
C PHE A 128 -14.43 -5.71 -5.42
N ILE A 129 -13.56 -6.04 -4.46
CA ILE A 129 -12.15 -6.33 -4.77
C ILE A 129 -12.03 -7.60 -5.62
N ASP A 130 -12.70 -8.68 -5.19
CA ASP A 130 -12.64 -9.95 -5.92
C ASP A 130 -13.25 -9.85 -7.31
N ALA A 131 -14.27 -9.00 -7.51
CA ALA A 131 -14.88 -8.76 -8.82
C ALA A 131 -13.92 -8.09 -9.83
N LEU A 132 -12.91 -7.34 -9.38
CA LEU A 132 -11.93 -6.70 -10.26
C LEU A 132 -10.93 -7.70 -10.89
N TYR A 133 -10.76 -8.87 -10.27
CA TYR A 133 -9.81 -9.90 -10.69
C TYR A 133 -10.46 -11.09 -11.41
N LYS A 134 -11.77 -11.01 -11.67
CA LYS A 134 -12.51 -12.01 -12.47
C LYS A 134 -12.36 -11.77 -13.96
#